data_AF-A0A8J1Z6X6-F1
#
_entry.id   AF-A0A8J1Z6X6-F1
#
_cell.length_a   1.000
_cell.length_b   1.000
_cell.length_c   1.000
_cell.angle_alpha   90.00
_cell.angle_beta   90.00
_cell.angle_gamma   90.00
#
_symmetry.space_group_name_H-M   'P 1'
#
loop_
_entity.id
_entity.type
_entity.pdbx_description
1 polymer ?
#
loop_
_entity_poly.entity_id
_entity_poly.type
_entity_poly.pdbx_seq_one_letter_code
_entity_poly.pdbx_strand_id
1 'polypeptide(L)' 'MNALEKVVKNAESSTNPHETTLTKEQTIRKCMDVLCQVLAQDLKAQDLEVGVVSENEPFRLLSAAEIDDHLTAIHEQD' A
#
# COMPACT_ATOMS: atom_id res chain seq x y z
N MET A 1 -39.67 -17.46 -6.82
CA MET A 1 -38.35 -16.83 -6.60
C MET A 1 -37.34 -17.95 -6.64
N ASN A 2 -36.60 -18.06 -7.75
CA ASN A 2 -35.88 -19.27 -8.12
C ASN A 2 -34.52 -19.34 -7.41
N ALA A 3 -34.10 -20.54 -7.02
CA ALA A 3 -32.80 -20.79 -6.38
C ALA A 3 -31.61 -20.22 -7.19
N LEU A 4 -31.79 -20.08 -8.51
CA LEU A 4 -30.84 -19.44 -9.42
C LEU A 4 -30.66 -17.94 -9.16
N GLU A 5 -31.72 -17.19 -8.82
CA GLU A 5 -31.62 -15.76 -8.50
C GLU A 5 -30.86 -15.52 -7.18
N LYS A 6 -30.99 -16.45 -6.22
CA LYS A 6 -30.27 -16.40 -4.94
C LYS A 6 -28.79 -16.73 -5.10
N VAL A 7 -28.44 -17.65 -6.00
CA VAL A 7 -27.06 -17.99 -6.34
C VAL A 7 -26.40 -16.87 -7.15
N VAL A 8 -27.11 -16.23 -8.09
CA VAL A 8 -26.59 -15.06 -8.81
C VAL A 8 -26.31 -13.91 -7.85
N LYS A 9 -27.21 -13.59 -6.90
CA LYS A 9 -26.93 -12.60 -5.85
C LYS A 9 -25.75 -12.95 -4.94
N ASN A 10 -25.56 -14.23 -4.62
CA ASN A 10 -24.41 -14.68 -3.82
C ASN A 10 -23.11 -14.71 -4.64
N ALA A 11 -23.16 -14.93 -5.95
CA ALA A 11 -22.01 -14.90 -6.85
C ALA A 11 -21.57 -13.46 -7.18
N GLU A 12 -22.52 -12.51 -7.26
CA GLU A 12 -22.25 -11.07 -7.31
C GLU A 12 -21.74 -10.51 -5.97
N SER A 13 -21.88 -11.28 -4.87
CA SER A 13 -21.23 -10.97 -3.60
C SER A 13 -19.82 -11.58 -3.49
N SER A 14 -19.39 -12.38 -4.47
CA SER A 14 -18.13 -13.15 -4.41
C SER A 14 -17.26 -13.01 -5.67
N THR A 15 -17.51 -11.99 -6.49
CA THR A 15 -16.58 -11.51 -7.52
C THR A 15 -16.09 -10.14 -7.10
N ASN A 16 -14.85 -10.06 -6.62
CA ASN A 16 -13.95 -8.90 -6.78
C ASN A 16 -12.51 -9.40 -6.50
N PRO A 17 -11.80 -9.96 -7.49
CA PRO A 17 -10.38 -10.25 -7.33
C PRO A 17 -9.62 -8.92 -7.21
N HIS A 18 -9.22 -8.58 -5.98
CA HIS A 18 -8.34 -7.44 -5.62
C HIS A 18 -8.87 -6.02 -5.85
N GLU A 19 -9.97 -5.64 -5.21
CA GLU A 19 -10.10 -4.24 -4.77
C GLU A 19 -9.35 -4.06 -3.45
N THR A 20 -8.03 -4.25 -3.47
CA THR A 20 -7.15 -3.86 -2.36
C THR A 20 -6.84 -2.38 -2.55
N THR A 21 -7.84 -1.53 -2.33
CA THR A 21 -7.62 -0.08 -2.31
C THR A 21 -6.78 0.25 -1.09
N LEU A 22 -5.47 0.15 -1.24
CA LEU A 22 -4.51 0.62 -0.26
C LEU A 22 -4.60 2.14 -0.21
N THR A 23 -4.61 2.70 1.00
CA THR A 23 -4.43 4.14 1.12
C THR A 23 -3.03 4.51 0.61
N LYS A 24 -2.84 5.80 0.27
CA LYS A 24 -1.52 6.35 -0.10
C LYS A 24 -0.44 5.94 0.90
N GLU A 25 -0.73 6.13 2.18
CA GLU A 25 0.14 5.78 3.30
C GLU A 25 0.47 4.28 3.35
N GLN A 26 -0.53 3.42 3.22
CA GLN A 26 -0.32 1.97 3.22
C GLN A 26 0.50 1.53 2.01
N THR A 27 0.28 2.14 0.85
CA THR A 27 1.02 1.84 -0.38
C THR A 27 2.50 2.21 -0.24
N ILE A 28 2.77 3.42 0.30
CA ILE A 28 4.14 3.88 0.56
C ILE A 28 4.85 2.92 1.50
N ARG A 29 4.24 2.62 2.65
CA ARG A 29 4.82 1.72 3.65
C ARG A 29 5.04 0.32 3.10
N LYS A 30 4.07 -0.23 2.37
CA LYS A 30 4.18 -1.56 1.77
C LYS A 30 5.31 -1.62 0.76
N CYS A 31 5.49 -0.58 -0.05
CA CYS A 31 6.60 -0.50 -0.99
C CYS A 31 7.96 -0.46 -0.27
N MET A 32 8.06 0.30 0.82
CA MET A 32 9.29 0.41 1.60
C MET A 32 9.64 -0.91 2.29
N ASP A 33 8.67 -1.55 2.93
CA ASP A 33 8.80 -2.87 3.57
C ASP A 33 9.27 -3.94 2.57
N VAL A 34 8.61 -4.05 1.41
CA VAL A 34 9.00 -5.00 0.36
C VAL A 34 10.42 -4.74 -0.13
N LEU A 35 10.83 -3.49 -0.27
CA LEU A 35 12.19 -3.16 -0.71
C LEU A 35 13.24 -3.60 0.31
N CYS A 36 13.02 -3.32 1.60
CA CYS A 36 13.89 -3.78 2.69
C CYS A 36 13.99 -5.31 2.73
N GLN A 37 12.87 -6.02 2.55
CA GLN A 37 12.83 -7.48 2.51
C GLN A 37 13.60 -8.06 1.33
N VAL A 38 13.41 -7.51 0.12
CA VAL A 38 14.08 -7.98 -1.10
C VAL A 38 15.60 -7.76 -1.02
N LEU A 39 16.03 -6.62 -0.46
CA LEU A 39 17.44 -6.31 -0.28
C LEU A 39 18.05 -6.96 0.97
N ALA A 40 17.23 -7.57 1.83
CA ALA A 40 17.62 -8.08 3.14
C ALA A 40 18.44 -7.07 3.95
N GLN A 41 18.05 -5.78 3.86
CA GLN A 41 18.75 -4.65 4.48
C GLN A 41 17.74 -3.71 5.15
N ASP A 42 18.09 -3.22 6.33
CA ASP A 42 17.40 -2.11 7.00
C ASP A 42 17.89 -0.77 6.42
N LEU A 43 17.07 -0.18 5.55
CA LEU A 43 17.37 1.07 4.85
C LEU A 43 17.08 2.28 5.74
N LYS A 44 17.98 3.27 5.73
CA LYS A 44 17.77 4.53 6.45
C LYS A 44 17.11 5.56 5.54
N ALA A 45 16.44 6.54 6.14
CA ALA A 45 15.77 7.61 5.38
C ALA A 45 16.71 8.41 4.47
N GLN A 46 18.01 8.46 4.78
CA GLN A 46 19.02 9.13 3.94
C GLN A 46 19.44 8.31 2.71
N ASP A 47 19.22 7.00 2.74
CA ASP A 47 19.56 6.07 1.66
C ASP A 47 18.39 5.87 0.69
N LEU A 48 17.23 6.48 0.98
CA LEU A 48 15.98 6.32 0.26
C LEU A 48 15.49 7.66 -0.30
N GLU A 49 15.15 7.67 -1.58
CA GLU A 49 14.38 8.74 -2.21
C GLU A 49 13.03 8.18 -2.66
N VAL A 50 11.93 8.74 -2.15
CA VAL A 50 10.57 8.28 -2.45
C VAL A 50 9.79 9.38 -3.14
N GLY A 51 9.34 9.10 -4.36
CA GLY A 51 8.43 9.97 -5.12
C GLY A 51 7.01 9.44 -5.11
N VAL A 52 6.04 10.31 -4.82
CA VAL A 52 4.62 9.95 -4.78
C VAL A 52 3.83 10.81 -5.76
N VAL A 53 2.88 10.19 -6.44
CA VAL A 53 1.93 10.85 -7.34
C VAL A 53 0.56 10.25 -7.11
N SER A 54 -0.50 11.06 -7.20
CA SER A 54 -1.88 10.59 -7.10
C SER A 54 -2.75 11.28 -8.15
N GLU A 55 -3.98 10.80 -8.36
CA GLU A 55 -4.89 11.40 -9.35
C GLU A 55 -5.14 12.89 -9.12
N ASN A 56 -5.14 13.32 -7.85
CA ASN A 56 -5.45 14.69 -7.44
C ASN A 56 -4.22 15.52 -7.04
N GLU A 57 -3.01 14.95 -7.06
CA GLU A 57 -1.79 15.64 -6.65
C GLU A 57 -0.65 15.40 -7.65
N PRO A 58 0.08 16.45 -8.06
CA PRO A 58 1.25 16.28 -8.92
C PRO A 58 2.32 15.46 -8.21
N PHE A 59 3.24 14.89 -9.00
CA PHE A 59 4.39 14.18 -8.46
C PHE A 59 5.16 15.07 -7.46
N ARG A 60 5.38 14.54 -6.25
CA ARG A 60 6.19 15.17 -5.21
C ARG A 60 7.19 14.17 -4.64
N LEU A 61 8.37 14.66 -4.30
CA LEU A 61 9.33 13.90 -3.50
C LEU A 61 9.00 14.04 -2.02
N LEU A 62 9.06 12.94 -1.29
CA LEU A 62 9.00 12.94 0.17
C LEU A 62 10.32 13.45 0.73
N SER A 63 10.22 14.22 1.81
CA SER A 63 11.38 14.62 2.60
C SER A 63 11.94 13.44 3.40
N ALA A 64 13.22 13.52 3.78
CA ALA A 64 13.84 12.51 4.63
C ALA A 64 13.09 12.32 5.96
N ALA A 65 12.48 13.38 6.50
CA ALA A 65 11.66 13.28 7.72
C ALA A 65 10.38 12.46 7.49
N GLU A 66 9.65 12.70 6.39
CA GLU A 66 8.45 11.90 6.05
C GLU A 66 8.81 10.42 5.83
N ILE A 67 9.96 10.14 5.21
CA ILE A 67 10.45 8.77 5.01
C ILE A 67 10.78 8.11 6.35
N ASP A 68 11.45 8.82 7.27
CA ASP A 68 11.79 8.31 8.60
C ASP A 68 10.54 7.98 9.43
N ASP A 69 9.51 8.85 9.36
CA ASP A 69 8.21 8.60 10.00
C ASP A 69 7.55 7.32 9.45
N HIS A 70 7.60 7.11 8.13
CA HIS A 70 7.07 5.88 7.52
C HIS A 70 7.88 4.63 7.89
N LEU A 71 9.22 4.71 7.93
CA LEU A 71 10.09 3.61 8.35
C LEU A 71 9.83 3.23 9.81
N THR A 72 9.72 4.23 10.69
CA THR A 72 9.40 4.03 12.10
C THR A 72 8.04 3.35 12.26
N ALA A 73 7.02 3.80 11.55
CA ALA A 73 5.68 3.22 11.60
C ALA A 73 5.62 1.78 11.07
N ILE A 74 6.51 1.37 10.16
CA ILE A 74 6.65 -0.03 9.72
C ILE A 74 7.22 -0.86 10.86
N HIS A 75 8.31 -0.41 11.49
CA HIS A 75 8.95 -1.14 12.58
C HIS A 75 8.10 -1.28 13.84
N GLU A 76 7.17 -0.34 14.10
CA GLU A 76 6.22 -0.44 15.22
C GLU A 76 5.04 -1.40 14.96
N GLN A 77 4.80 -1.76 13.69
CA GLN A 77 3.71 -2.65 13.29
C GLN A 77 4.10 -4.14 13.24
N ASP A 78 5.40 -4.46 13.15
CA ASP A 78 5.96 -5.80 13.32
C ASP A 78 6.13 -6.17 14.81
#